data_AF-A0A1A0PIB0-F1
#
_entry.id   AF-A0A1A0PIB0-F1
#
_cell.length_a   1.000
_cell.length_b   1.000
_cell.length_c   1.000
_cell.angle_alpha   90.00
_cell.angle_beta   90.00
_cell.angle_gamma   90.00
#
_symmetry.space_group_name_H-M   'P 1'
#
loop_
_entity.id
_entity.type
_entity.pdbx_description
1 polymer ?
#
loop_
_entity_poly.entity_id
_entity_poly.type
_entity_poly.pdbx_seq_one_letter_code
_entity_poly.pdbx_strand_id
1 'polypeptide(L)'
;MLARPGIAAADDYAGQKYSDVTSKLADSNLTGVIATRVGDILDDDDCVVSSSEKAPWIKGNDFSPVSDTVLLNLDCYSGVASAKTAGNSKASPAGRAAMAAAKQQAQQEQAQAAADQAKAKH
;
A
#
# COMPACT_ATOMS: atom_id res chain seq x y z
N MET A 1 5.47 9.72 36.21
CA MET A 1 5.42 8.81 35.05
C MET A 1 5.56 9.65 33.78
N LEU A 2 6.72 9.62 33.14
CA LEU A 2 6.94 10.28 31.86
C LEU A 2 6.44 9.35 30.76
N ALA A 3 5.31 9.69 30.11
CA ALA A 3 4.82 8.99 28.95
C ALA A 3 5.80 9.22 27.80
N ARG A 4 6.60 8.20 27.45
CA ARG A 4 7.35 8.19 26.20
C ARG A 4 6.33 7.98 25.08
N PRO A 5 6.23 8.89 24.09
CA PRO A 5 5.42 8.62 22.92
C PRO A 5 5.95 7.31 22.30
N GLY A 6 5.08 6.30 22.19
CA GLY A 6 5.42 5.09 21.46
C GLY A 6 5.81 5.49 20.05
N ILE A 7 6.99 5.07 19.61
CA ILE A 7 7.34 5.16 18.19
C ILE A 7 6.37 4.19 17.51
N ALA A 8 5.36 4.72 16.83
CA ALA A 8 4.63 3.94 15.85
C ALA A 8 5.65 3.60 14.76
N ALA A 9 6.14 2.36 14.76
CA ALA A 9 6.86 1.85 13.62
C ALA A 9 5.90 1.99 12.45
N ALA A 10 6.22 2.88 11.51
CA ALA A 10 5.47 2.95 10.28
C ALA A 10 5.63 1.59 9.61
N ASP A 11 4.52 0.97 9.30
CA ASP A 11 4.49 -0.20 8.46
C ASP A 11 5.12 0.14 7.10
N ASP A 12 6.18 -0.58 6.73
CA ASP A 12 7.01 -0.28 5.56
C ASP A 12 6.22 -0.34 4.25
N TYR A 13 5.05 -0.99 4.23
CA TYR A 13 4.20 -1.14 3.05
C TYR A 13 2.92 -0.31 3.14
N ALA A 14 2.52 0.15 4.32
CA ALA A 14 1.31 0.94 4.48
C ALA A 14 1.35 2.24 3.66
N GLY A 15 0.24 2.55 3.00
CA GLY A 15 0.08 3.72 2.12
C GLY A 15 0.56 3.51 0.69
N GLN A 16 1.13 2.35 0.34
CA GLN A 16 1.55 2.02 -1.03
C GLN A 16 0.49 1.20 -1.77
N LYS A 17 0.51 1.22 -3.10
CA LYS A 17 -0.37 0.35 -3.92
C LYS A 17 0.03 -1.11 -3.76
N TYR A 18 -0.96 -1.99 -3.79
CA TYR A 18 -0.74 -3.44 -3.73
C TYR A 18 0.20 -3.93 -4.84
N SER A 19 0.04 -3.45 -6.07
CA SER A 19 0.91 -3.77 -7.21
C SER A 19 2.40 -3.41 -6.98
N ASP A 20 2.65 -2.23 -6.40
CA ASP A 20 4.02 -1.81 -6.06
C ASP A 20 4.61 -2.65 -4.92
N VAL A 21 3.79 -2.96 -3.90
CA VAL A 21 4.22 -3.74 -2.74
C VAL A 21 4.51 -5.19 -3.13
N THR A 22 3.65 -5.81 -3.93
CA THR A 22 3.88 -7.19 -4.41
C THR A 22 5.15 -7.28 -5.26
N SER A 23 5.44 -6.26 -6.09
CA SER A 23 6.70 -6.16 -6.83
C SER A 23 7.92 -6.08 -5.90
N LYS A 24 7.88 -5.22 -4.87
CA LYS A 24 8.97 -5.09 -3.88
C LYS A 24 9.19 -6.37 -3.05
N LEU A 25 8.10 -7.04 -2.69
CA LEU A 25 8.17 -8.32 -1.97
C LEU A 25 8.81 -9.39 -2.86
N ALA A 26 8.41 -9.47 -4.14
CA ALA A 26 9.01 -10.40 -5.09
C ALA A 26 10.51 -10.16 -5.28
N ASP A 27 10.96 -8.90 -5.36
CA ASP A 27 12.39 -8.53 -5.40
C ASP A 27 13.16 -9.00 -4.16
N SER A 28 12.46 -9.15 -3.02
CA SER A 28 12.99 -9.64 -1.75
C SER A 28 12.78 -11.15 -1.55
N ASN A 29 12.32 -11.87 -2.57
CA ASN A 29 11.95 -13.29 -2.51
C ASN A 29 10.89 -13.60 -1.42
N LEU A 30 9.99 -12.64 -1.19
CA LEU A 30 8.83 -12.74 -0.31
C LEU A 30 7.55 -12.77 -1.15
N THR A 31 6.50 -13.38 -0.60
CA THR A 31 5.17 -13.46 -1.21
C THR A 31 4.19 -12.57 -0.43
N GLY A 32 3.59 -11.60 -1.11
CA GLY A 32 2.46 -10.83 -0.59
C GLY A 32 1.16 -11.62 -0.74
N VAL A 33 0.40 -11.79 0.33
CA VAL A 33 -0.91 -12.43 0.31
C VAL A 33 -1.95 -11.47 0.86
N ILE A 34 -3.07 -11.32 0.14
CA ILE A 34 -4.21 -10.51 0.59
C ILE A 34 -4.84 -11.21 1.79
N ALA A 35 -4.71 -10.62 2.97
CA ALA A 35 -5.29 -11.13 4.20
C ALA A 35 -6.69 -10.58 4.43
N THR A 36 -6.88 -9.29 4.19
CA THR A 36 -8.19 -8.65 4.22
C THR A 36 -8.35 -7.64 3.09
N ARG A 37 -9.60 -7.46 2.66
CA ARG A 37 -9.99 -6.48 1.66
C ARG A 37 -11.21 -5.73 2.16
N VAL A 38 -11.12 -4.40 2.21
CA VAL A 38 -12.24 -3.54 2.59
C VAL A 38 -12.56 -2.61 1.43
N GLY A 39 -13.82 -2.59 1.00
CA GLY A 39 -14.28 -1.86 -0.18
C GLY A 39 -14.35 -2.72 -1.44
N ASP A 40 -15.04 -2.21 -2.44
CA ASP A 40 -15.46 -2.91 -3.68
C ASP A 40 -15.31 -2.04 -4.94
N ILE A 41 -14.64 -0.89 -4.81
CA ILE A 41 -14.58 0.13 -5.87
C ILE A 41 -13.36 -0.03 -6.78
N LEU A 42 -12.19 -0.28 -6.19
CA LEU A 42 -10.94 -0.44 -6.93
C LEU A 42 -10.67 -1.92 -7.23
N ASP A 43 -9.91 -2.18 -8.30
CA ASP A 43 -9.25 -3.47 -8.54
C ASP A 43 -8.11 -3.66 -7.53
N ASP A 44 -7.75 -4.92 -7.25
CA ASP A 44 -6.78 -5.26 -6.20
C ASP A 44 -5.43 -4.56 -6.38
N ASP A 45 -4.95 -4.46 -7.62
CA ASP A 45 -3.68 -3.80 -7.97
C ASP A 45 -3.62 -2.32 -7.58
N ASP A 46 -4.78 -1.66 -7.54
CA ASP A 46 -4.93 -0.25 -7.21
C ASP A 46 -5.30 0.01 -5.75
N CYS A 47 -5.62 -1.05 -4.99
CA CYS A 47 -5.91 -0.91 -3.58
C CYS A 47 -4.65 -0.49 -2.79
N VAL A 48 -4.87 0.33 -1.76
CA VAL A 48 -3.79 0.79 -0.89
C VAL A 48 -3.62 -0.19 0.27
N VAL A 49 -2.38 -0.58 0.55
CA VAL A 49 -2.08 -1.37 1.75
C VAL A 49 -2.32 -0.49 2.98
N SER A 50 -3.26 -0.88 3.82
CA SER A 50 -3.58 -0.20 5.09
C SER A 50 -2.66 -0.66 6.22
N SER A 51 -2.30 -1.94 6.21
CA SER A 51 -1.36 -2.57 7.14
C SER A 51 -0.85 -3.89 6.55
N SER A 52 0.23 -4.38 7.12
CA SER A 52 0.94 -5.57 6.75
C SER A 52 1.51 -6.26 7.99
N GLU A 53 1.65 -7.57 7.90
CA GLU A 53 2.27 -8.36 8.96
C GLU A 53 2.92 -9.62 8.39
N LYS A 54 3.90 -10.18 9.09
CA LYS A 54 4.45 -11.49 8.71
C LYS A 54 3.46 -12.58 9.10
N ALA A 55 3.33 -13.60 8.24
CA ALA A 55 2.49 -14.74 8.52
C ALA A 55 2.84 -15.39 9.89
N PRO A 56 1.92 -15.43 10.86
CA PRO A 56 2.22 -15.93 12.21
C PRO A 56 2.13 -17.46 12.34
N TRP A 57 1.85 -18.19 11.26
CA TRP A 57 1.60 -19.62 11.31
C TRP A 57 2.79 -20.48 10.88
N ILE A 58 2.65 -21.78 11.16
CA ILE A 58 3.54 -22.85 10.74
C ILE A 58 2.88 -23.62 9.59
N LYS A 59 3.67 -24.17 8.66
CA LYS A 59 3.16 -24.98 7.54
C LYS A 59 4.00 -26.26 7.37
N GLY A 60 3.43 -27.27 6.72
CA GLY A 60 4.13 -28.51 6.39
C GLY A 60 4.16 -29.55 7.52
N ASN A 61 4.67 -30.74 7.20
CA ASN A 61 4.76 -31.88 8.12
C ASN A 61 5.89 -31.75 9.16
N ASP A 62 6.81 -30.83 8.93
CA ASP A 62 7.94 -30.48 9.80
C ASP A 62 7.62 -29.33 10.76
N PHE A 63 6.40 -28.77 10.69
CA PHE A 63 5.93 -27.68 11.55
C PHE A 63 6.82 -26.42 11.51
N SER A 64 7.43 -26.16 10.35
CA SER A 64 8.33 -25.02 10.18
C SER A 64 7.58 -23.68 10.12
N PRO A 65 8.11 -22.60 10.74
CA PRO A 65 7.55 -21.26 10.62
C PRO A 65 7.55 -20.77 9.17
N VAL A 66 6.50 -20.04 8.80
CA VAL A 66 6.42 -19.36 7.51
C VAL A 66 7.21 -18.05 7.58
N SER A 67 8.34 -17.97 6.89
CA SER A 67 9.18 -16.77 6.85
C SER A 67 9.11 -15.99 5.54
N ASP A 68 8.50 -16.58 4.52
CA ASP A 68 8.46 -16.09 3.13
C ASP A 68 7.17 -15.34 2.79
N THR A 69 6.25 -15.19 3.74
CA THR A 69 4.90 -14.66 3.48
C THR A 69 4.63 -13.40 4.29
N VAL A 70 4.19 -12.35 3.61
CA VAL A 70 3.70 -11.10 4.18
C VAL A 70 2.21 -10.98 3.87
N LEU A 71 1.43 -10.78 4.91
CA LEU A 71 -0.01 -10.56 4.86
C LEU A 71 -0.28 -9.09 4.65
N LEU A 72 -1.17 -8.77 3.72
CA LEU A 72 -1.48 -7.40 3.31
C LEU A 72 -2.98 -7.16 3.51
N ASN A 73 -3.30 -6.11 4.25
CA ASN A 73 -4.66 -5.66 4.49
C ASN A 73 -4.96 -4.47 3.57
N LEU A 74 -5.92 -4.62 2.66
CA LEU A 74 -6.16 -3.66 1.58
C LEU A 74 -7.37 -2.76 1.87
N ASP A 75 -7.19 -1.47 1.58
CA ASP A 75 -8.27 -0.50 1.40
C ASP A 75 -8.50 -0.28 -0.11
N CYS A 76 -9.64 -0.76 -0.58
CA CYS A 76 -10.08 -0.75 -1.97
C CYS A 76 -11.21 0.27 -2.22
N TYR A 77 -11.40 1.25 -1.32
CA TYR A 77 -12.20 2.42 -1.62
C TYR A 77 -11.42 3.39 -2.51
N SER A 78 -12.12 4.31 -3.18
CA SER A 78 -11.41 5.43 -3.82
C SER A 78 -10.70 6.28 -2.77
N GLY A 79 -9.51 6.78 -3.11
CA GLY A 79 -8.69 7.57 -2.19
C GLY A 79 -9.48 8.72 -1.55
N VAL A 80 -10.41 9.32 -2.29
CA VAL A 80 -11.33 10.34 -1.79
C VAL A 80 -12.71 10.15 -2.43
N ALA A 81 -13.77 10.23 -1.63
CA ALA A 81 -15.14 10.14 -2.12
C ALA A 81 -15.45 11.20 -3.19
N SER A 82 -16.17 10.77 -4.22
CA SER A 82 -16.74 11.61 -5.27
C SER A 82 -18.27 11.48 -5.29
N ALA A 83 -18.95 12.26 -6.13
CA ALA A 83 -20.40 12.11 -6.32
C ALA A 83 -20.82 10.74 -6.86
N LYS A 84 -19.90 9.99 -7.48
CA LYS A 84 -20.16 8.69 -8.12
C LYS A 84 -19.37 7.53 -7.51
N THR A 85 -18.53 7.80 -6.51
CA THR A 85 -17.53 6.83 -6.04
C THR A 85 -17.38 6.93 -4.53
N ALA A 86 -17.60 5.81 -3.83
CA ALA A 86 -17.36 5.72 -2.39
C ALA A 86 -15.85 5.82 -2.09
N GLY A 87 -15.50 6.53 -1.03
CA GLY A 87 -14.12 6.85 -0.69
C GLY A 87 -13.97 7.56 0.64
N ASN A 88 -12.75 7.93 0.99
CA ASN A 88 -12.51 8.71 2.21
C ASN A 88 -13.13 10.10 2.09
N SER A 89 -13.77 10.57 3.16
CA SER A 89 -14.26 11.95 3.21
C SER A 89 -13.10 12.93 3.05
N LYS A 90 -13.25 13.94 2.16
CA LYS A 90 -12.27 15.03 1.98
C LYS A 90 -11.91 15.74 3.28
N ALA A 91 -12.83 15.75 4.23
CA ALA A 91 -12.66 16.38 5.53
C ALA A 91 -12.01 15.46 6.58
N SER A 92 -11.85 14.16 6.33
CA SER A 92 -11.17 13.26 7.26
C SER A 92 -9.64 13.38 7.13
N PRO A 93 -8.87 13.06 8.19
CA PRO A 93 -7.42 12.95 8.09
C PRO A 93 -6.96 12.02 6.98
N ALA A 94 -7.61 10.85 6.83
CA ALA A 94 -7.30 9.88 5.78
C ALA A 94 -7.57 10.44 4.38
N GLY A 95 -8.71 11.10 4.14
CA GLY A 95 -9.01 11.71 2.85
C GLY A 95 -8.05 12.86 2.49
N ARG A 96 -7.59 13.64 3.48
CA ARG A 96 -6.53 14.64 3.25
C ARG A 96 -5.20 14.01 2.90
N ALA A 97 -4.80 12.93 3.58
CA ALA A 97 -3.59 12.19 3.26
C ALA A 97 -3.65 11.61 1.85
N ALA A 98 -4.79 11.03 1.45
CA ALA A 98 -5.01 10.51 0.10
C ALA A 98 -4.91 11.60 -0.98
N MET A 99 -5.46 12.81 -0.74
CA MET A 99 -5.27 13.94 -1.67
C MET A 99 -3.79 14.36 -1.79
N ALA A 100 -3.06 14.37 -0.68
CA ALA A 100 -1.64 14.72 -0.69
C ALA A 100 -0.82 13.67 -1.44
N ALA A 101 -1.07 12.38 -1.19
CA ALA A 101 -0.41 11.26 -1.88
C ALA A 101 -0.70 11.28 -3.40
N ALA A 102 -1.96 11.48 -3.79
CA ALA A 102 -2.33 11.59 -5.20
C ALA A 102 -1.63 12.76 -5.90
N LYS A 103 -1.46 13.90 -5.22
CA LYS A 103 -0.70 15.04 -5.75
C LYS A 103 0.79 14.70 -5.92
N GLN A 104 1.39 13.99 -4.96
CA GLN A 104 2.79 13.56 -5.05
C GLN A 104 3.01 12.57 -6.18
N GLN A 105 2.14 11.57 -6.34
CA GLN A 105 2.19 10.61 -7.45
C GLN A 105 2.08 11.32 -8.80
N ALA A 106 1.12 12.23 -8.97
CA ALA A 106 0.99 13.00 -10.20
C ALA A 106 2.25 13.81 -10.53
N GLN A 107 2.95 14.35 -9.51
CA GLN A 107 4.23 15.04 -9.71
C GLN A 107 5.37 14.09 -10.10
N GLN A 108 5.42 12.89 -9.50
CA GLN A 108 6.41 11.86 -9.85
C GLN A 108 6.20 11.35 -11.27
N GLU A 109 4.97 11.04 -11.68
CA GLU A 109 4.63 10.61 -13.02
C GLU A 109 4.99 11.68 -14.07
N GLN A 110 4.71 12.95 -13.79
CA GLN A 110 5.12 14.05 -14.66
C GLN A 110 6.65 14.17 -14.79
N ALA A 111 7.38 14.01 -13.68
CA ALA A 111 8.83 14.03 -13.70
C ALA A 111 9.41 12.84 -14.48
N GLN A 112 8.81 11.66 -14.32
CA GLN A 112 9.24 10.43 -14.98
C GLN A 112 8.95 10.47 -16.49
N ALA A 113 7.76 10.93 -16.89
CA ALA A 113 7.42 11.16 -18.28
C ALA A 113 8.34 12.19 -18.95
N ALA A 114 8.72 13.27 -18.23
CA ALA A 114 9.69 14.24 -18.74
C ALA A 114 11.10 13.62 -18.89
N ALA A 115 11.53 12.78 -17.94
CA ALA A 115 12.80 12.07 -18.01
C ALA A 115 12.84 11.04 -19.16
N ASP A 116 11.74 10.32 -19.40
CA ASP A 116 11.64 9.35 -20.48
C ASP A 116 11.61 10.04 -21.85
N GLN A 117 10.93 11.19 -21.97
CA GLN A 117 11.02 12.02 -23.18
C GLN A 117 12.41 12.61 -23.41
N ALA A 118 13.19 12.88 -22.36
CA ALA A 118 14.57 13.33 -22.49
C ALA A 118 15.49 12.18 -22.96
N LYS A 119 15.26 10.95 -22.48
CA LYS A 119 16.00 9.75 -22.91
C LYS A 119 15.68 9.35 -24.35
N ALA A 120 14.43 9.51 -24.80
CA ALA A 120 14.00 9.15 -26.16
C ALA A 120 14.51 10.11 -27.25
N LYS A 121 15.08 11.26 -26.87
CA LYS A 121 15.63 12.27 -27.80
C LYS A 121 17.16 12.18 -27.96
N HIS A 122 17.80 11.19 -27.33
CA HIS A 122 19.21 10.85 -27.45
C HIS A 122 19.36 9.43 -27.98
#